data_AF-K1RED1-F1
#
_entry.id   AF-K1RED1-F1
#
_cell.length_a   1.000
_cell.length_b   1.000
_cell.length_c   1.000
_cell.angle_alpha   90.00
_cell.angle_beta   90.00
_cell.angle_gamma   90.00
#
_symmetry.space_group_name_H-M   'P 1'
#
loop_
_entity.id
_entity.type
_entity.pdbx_description
1 polymer ?
#
loop_
_entity_poly.entity_id
_entity_poly.type
_entity_poly.pdbx_seq_one_letter_code
_entity_poly.pdbx_strand_id
1 'polypeptide(L)' 'DRKYSAVPAAIVPQQIADFVAKMNYPGQFIRKIDRDAYSWEIELSNGLEVEFDLNFNVTDYDD' A
#
# COMPACT_ATOMS: atom_id res chain seq x y z
N ASP A 1 -7.62 -19.28 -10.55
CA ASP A 1 -7.29 -18.29 -9.50
C ASP A 1 -5.90 -17.73 -9.65
N ARG A 2 -5.78 -16.44 -10.02
CA ARG A 2 -4.55 -15.70 -9.68
C ARG A 2 -4.66 -15.40 -8.20
N LYS A 3 -4.01 -16.23 -7.37
CA LYS A 3 -3.89 -15.98 -5.94
C LYS A 3 -3.19 -14.64 -5.77
N TYR A 4 -3.94 -13.59 -5.42
CA TYR A 4 -3.38 -12.33 -4.93
C TYR A 4 -2.58 -12.66 -3.68
N SER A 5 -1.29 -12.91 -3.89
CA SER A 5 -0.36 -13.29 -2.84
C SER A 5 0.14 -11.99 -2.22
N ALA A 6 0.23 -11.93 -0.90
CA ALA A 6 0.74 -10.75 -0.22
C ALA A 6 2.11 -10.36 -0.78
N VAL A 7 2.29 -9.06 -1.02
CA VAL A 7 3.59 -8.50 -1.38
C VAL A 7 4.57 -8.85 -0.25
N PRO A 8 5.79 -9.37 -0.55
CA PRO A 8 6.79 -9.62 0.47
C PRO A 8 7.09 -8.33 1.25
N ALA A 9 6.99 -8.36 2.57
CA ALA A 9 7.19 -7.17 3.41
C ALA A 9 8.55 -6.49 3.19
N ALA A 10 9.57 -7.25 2.76
CA ALA A 10 10.91 -6.73 2.49
C ALA A 10 10.99 -5.73 1.33
N ILE A 11 10.00 -5.70 0.42
CA ILE A 11 9.98 -4.75 -0.70
C ILE A 11 9.08 -3.53 -0.43
N VAL A 12 8.34 -3.54 0.67
CA VAL A 12 7.48 -2.43 1.08
C VAL A 12 8.31 -1.47 1.93
N PRO A 13 8.38 -0.18 1.58
CA PRO A 13 8.98 0.84 2.45
C PRO A 13 8.35 0.83 3.84
N GLN A 14 9.17 0.92 4.89
CA GLN A 14 8.71 0.82 6.28
C GLN A 14 7.62 1.88 6.59
N GLN A 15 7.76 3.09 6.04
CA GLN A 15 6.78 4.17 6.20
C GLN A 15 5.38 3.78 5.70
N ILE A 16 5.30 3.06 4.58
CA ILE A 16 4.04 2.59 4.00
C ILE A 16 3.47 1.46 4.86
N ALA A 17 4.31 0.52 5.30
CA ALA A 17 3.88 -0.55 6.21
C ALA A 17 3.34 0.01 7.54
N ASP A 18 4.01 1.01 8.10
CA ASP A 18 3.59 1.69 9.33
C ASP A 18 2.27 2.45 9.14
N PHE A 19 2.06 3.08 7.98
CA PHE A 19 0.80 3.74 7.64
C PHE A 19 -0.36 2.74 7.62
N VAL A 20 -0.22 1.62 6.90
CA VAL A 20 -1.25 0.58 6.81
C VAL A 20 -1.54 -0.03 8.18
N ALA A 21 -0.51 -0.25 9.01
CA ALA A 21 -0.67 -0.74 10.37
C ALA A 21 -1.42 0.26 11.28
N LYS A 22 -1.17 1.57 11.13
CA LYS A 22 -1.85 2.63 11.89
C LYS A 22 -3.32 2.79 11.53
N MET A 23 -3.67 2.62 10.26
CA MET A 23 -5.05 2.71 9.79
C MET A 23 -5.92 1.54 10.25
N ASN A 24 -5.32 0.50 10.83
CA ASN A 24 -6.02 -0.65 11.41
C ASN A 24 -7.01 -1.27 10.43
N TYR A 25 -6.52 -1.77 9.30
CA TYR A 25 -7.31 -2.54 8.33
C TYR A 25 -7.35 -4.03 8.72
N PRO A 26 -8.35 -4.51 9.49
CA PRO A 26 -8.35 -5.88 10.00
C PRO A 26 -8.40 -6.90 8.87
N GLY A 27 -7.45 -7.84 8.91
CA GLY A 27 -7.34 -8.93 7.93
C GLY A 27 -6.94 -8.48 6.53
N GLN A 28 -6.59 -7.21 6.33
CA GLN A 28 -6.13 -6.71 5.03
C GLN A 28 -4.62 -6.79 4.92
N PHE A 29 -4.15 -7.01 3.71
CA PHE A 29 -2.73 -7.03 3.37
C PHE A 29 -2.50 -6.28 2.06
N ILE A 30 -1.28 -5.77 1.89
CA ILE A 30 -0.85 -5.15 0.64
C ILE A 30 -0.73 -6.26 -0.41
N ARG A 31 -1.58 -6.20 -1.44
CA ARG A 31 -1.56 -7.16 -2.57
C ARG A 31 -0.80 -6.64 -3.78
N LYS A 32 -0.59 -5.32 -3.87
CA LYS A 32 0.20 -4.67 -4.92
C LYS A 32 0.93 -3.47 -4.32
N ILE A 33 2.16 -3.27 -4.78
CA ILE A 33 2.92 -2.04 -4.56
C ILE A 33 3.58 -1.67 -5.88
N ASP A 34 3.33 -0.46 -6.35
CA ASP A 34 3.96 0.11 -7.53
C ASP A 34 4.66 1.42 -7.14
N ARG A 35 5.68 1.77 -7.91
CA ARG A 35 6.44 3.00 -7.76
C ARG A 35 6.77 3.54 -9.13
N ASP A 36 6.52 4.83 -9.33
CA ASP A 36 7.00 5.55 -10.50
C ASP A 36 8.03 6.64 -10.11
N ALA A 37 8.26 7.60 -11.00
CA ALA A 37 9.23 8.67 -10.76
C ALA A 37 8.76 9.72 -9.72
N TYR A 38 7.47 9.71 -9.35
CA TYR A 38 6.81 10.77 -8.58
C TYR A 38 5.99 10.25 -7.39
N SER A 39 5.53 9.01 -7.42
CA SER A 39 4.67 8.45 -6.38
C SER A 39 4.93 6.97 -6.09
N TRP A 40 4.35 6.55 -4.98
CA TRP A 40 4.15 5.17 -4.59
C TRP A 40 2.66 4.89 -4.54
N GLU A 41 2.25 3.75 -5.07
CA GLU A 41 0.87 3.30 -5.03
C GLU A 41 0.83 1.93 -4.33
N ILE A 42 -0.07 1.77 -3.36
CA ILE A 42 -0.41 0.45 -2.82
C ILE A 42 -1.85 0.11 -3.07
N GLU A 43 -2.11 -1.19 -3.20
CA GLU A 43 -3.46 -1.74 -3.26
C GLU A 43 -3.60 -2.79 -2.17
N LEU A 44 -4.62 -2.63 -1.32
CA LEU A 44 -4.96 -3.58 -0.28
C LEU A 44 -5.87 -4.69 -0.82
N SER A 45 -5.95 -5.80 -0.08
CA SER A 45 -6.77 -6.96 -0.43
C SER A 45 -8.28 -6.67 -0.50
N ASN A 46 -8.76 -5.60 0.12
CA ASN A 46 -10.15 -5.13 0.02
C ASN A 46 -10.39 -4.23 -1.21
N GLY A 47 -9.36 -3.94 -2.00
CA GLY A 47 -9.44 -3.05 -3.16
C GLY A 47 -9.21 -1.57 -2.84
N LEU A 48 -8.87 -1.22 -1.60
CA LEU A 48 -8.46 0.15 -1.28
C LEU A 48 -7.09 0.44 -1.92
N GLU A 49 -7.03 1.54 -2.66
CA GLU A 49 -5.79 2.08 -3.23
C GLU A 49 -5.36 3.31 -2.41
N VAL A 50 -4.06 3.42 -2.13
CA VAL A 50 -3.49 4.57 -1.43
C VAL A 50 -2.26 5.03 -2.19
N GLU A 51 -2.25 6.31 -2.57
CA GLU A 51 -1.11 6.94 -3.23
C GLU A 51 -0.32 7.81 -2.24
N PHE A 52 1.00 7.72 -2.34
CA PHE A 52 1.94 8.52 -1.58
C PHE A 52 2.89 9.28 -2.51
N ASP A 53 3.28 10.48 -2.11
CA ASP A 53 4.44 11.14 -2.73
C ASP A 53 5.77 10.41 -2.41
N LEU A 54 6.87 10.85 -3.02
CA LEU A 54 8.20 10.29 -2.75
C LEU A 54 8.68 10.46 -1.29
N ASN A 55 8.01 11.30 -0.49
CA ASN A 55 8.29 11.51 0.93
C ASN A 55 7.35 10.69 1.83
N PHE A 56 6.52 9.81 1.26
CA PHE A 56 5.53 9.00 1.96
C PHE A 56 4.39 9.79 2.61
N ASN A 57 4.11 11.00 2.13
CA ASN A 57 2.88 11.70 2.46
C ASN A 57 1.75 11.18 1.57
N VAL A 58 0.59 10.89 2.15
CA VAL A 58 -0.60 10.49 1.39
C VAL A 58 -1.04 11.66 0.52
N THR A 59 -1.09 11.45 -0.79
CA THR A 59 -1.52 12.46 -1.77
C THR A 59 -2.95 12.25 -2.23
N ASP A 60 -3.38 10.99 -2.31
CA ASP A 60 -4.75 10.64 -2.70
C ASP A 60 -5.20 9.34 -2.01
N TYR A 61 -6.44 9.35 -1.52
CA TYR A 61 -7.18 8.17 -1.07
C TYR A 61 -8.67 8.49 -1.21
N ASP A 62 -9.36 7.78 -2.10
CA ASP A 62 -10.82 7.92 -2.30
C ASP A 62 -11.56 7.16 -1.18
N ASP A 63 -12.60 7.79 -0.59
CA ASP A 63 -13.47 7.22 0.46
C ASP A 63 -14.57 6.30 -0.13
#